data_AF-D2QGU2-F1
#
_entry.id   AF-D2QGU2-F1
#
_cell.length_a   1.000
_cell.length_b   1.000
_cell.length_c   1.000
_cell.angle_alpha   90.00
_cell.angle_beta   90.00
_cell.angle_gamma   90.00
#
_symmetry.space_group_name_H-M   'P 1'
#
loop_
_entity.id
_entity.type
_entity.pdbx_description
1 polymer ?
#
loop_
_entity_poly.entity_id
_entity_poly.type
_entity_poly.pdbx_seq_one_letter_code
_entity_poly.pdbx_strand_id
1 'polypeptide(L)'
;MEPKQEKWINDILDSVNSLQRAEPSPFLFAKIRDRLNAASQPVYVPARTVWLAAASFTLLALLNWQLTTTPAPATTTQTTELNTVATEMQLYPATNQLYDVWNGQNY
;
A
#
# COMPACT_ATOMS: atom_id res chain seq x y z
N MET A 1 -7.96 -78.87 5.05
CA MET A 1 -7.27 -77.62 5.39
C MET A 1 -7.82 -76.57 4.45
N GLU A 2 -8.50 -75.54 4.97
CA GLU A 2 -9.02 -74.48 4.10
C GLU A 2 -7.85 -73.75 3.41
N PRO A 3 -7.98 -73.41 2.12
CA PRO A 3 -6.93 -72.73 1.39
C PRO A 3 -6.66 -71.35 1.99
N LYS A 4 -5.38 -70.96 2.08
CA LYS A 4 -4.93 -69.73 2.75
C LYS A 4 -5.62 -68.44 2.26
N GLN A 5 -6.12 -68.43 1.02
CA GLN A 5 -6.86 -67.31 0.43
C GLN A 5 -8.22 -67.07 1.09
N GLU A 6 -8.97 -68.13 1.38
CA GLU A 6 -10.31 -68.01 1.98
C GLU A 6 -10.22 -67.48 3.41
N LYS A 7 -9.18 -67.90 4.14
CA LYS A 7 -8.89 -67.39 5.49
C LYS A 7 -8.61 -65.89 5.49
N TRP A 8 -7.78 -65.40 4.56
CA TRP A 8 -7.49 -63.96 4.47
C TRP A 8 -8.73 -63.15 4.11
N ILE A 9 -9.58 -63.65 3.20
CA ILE A 9 -10.83 -62.98 2.84
C ILE A 9 -11.75 -62.86 4.06
N ASN A 10 -11.91 -63.95 4.82
CA ASN A 10 -12.74 -63.97 6.02
C ASN A 10 -12.16 -63.07 7.12
N ASP A 11 -10.84 -63.08 7.34
CA ASP A 11 -10.18 -62.23 8.33
C ASP A 11 -10.38 -60.72 8.03
N ILE A 12 -10.32 -60.33 6.75
CA ILE A 12 -10.57 -58.95 6.33
C ILE A 12 -12.05 -58.58 6.47
N LEU A 13 -12.97 -59.46 6.07
CA LEU A 13 -14.39 -59.21 6.15
C LEU A 13 -14.87 -59.09 7.62
N ASP A 14 -14.34 -59.94 8.49
CA ASP A 14 -14.65 -59.92 9.92
C ASP A 14 -13.99 -58.77 10.68
N SER A 15 -12.88 -58.23 10.17
CA SER A 15 -12.27 -57.02 10.76
C SER A 15 -13.21 -55.80 10.74
N VAL A 16 -14.12 -55.74 9.76
CA VAL A 16 -15.08 -54.65 9.59
C VAL A 16 -16.38 -54.93 10.33
N ASN A 17 -16.74 -56.21 10.56
CA ASN A 17 -17.96 -56.62 11.27
C ASN A 17 -18.00 -56.16 12.74
N SER A 18 -16.84 -55.92 13.36
CA SER A 18 -16.72 -55.41 14.72
C SER A 18 -16.73 -53.88 14.84
N LEU A 19 -16.75 -53.16 13.71
CA LEU A 19 -16.77 -51.70 13.71
C LEU A 19 -18.18 -51.20 13.99
N GLN A 20 -18.41 -50.80 15.24
CA GLN A 20 -19.63 -50.09 15.62
C GLN A 20 -19.72 -48.81 14.80
N ARG A 21 -20.85 -48.61 14.11
CA ARG A 21 -21.13 -47.38 13.38
C ARG A 21 -20.98 -46.21 14.34
N ALA A 22 -20.02 -45.33 14.06
CA ALA A 22 -19.82 -44.14 14.88
C ALA A 22 -21.08 -43.27 14.79
N GLU A 23 -21.86 -43.23 15.87
CA GLU A 23 -22.96 -42.28 15.97
C GLU A 23 -22.37 -40.88 16.13
N PRO A 24 -22.74 -39.92 15.28
CA PRO A 24 -22.26 -38.56 15.43
C PRO A 24 -22.73 -38.04 16.79
N SER A 25 -21.80 -37.47 17.57
CA SER A 25 -22.19 -36.89 18.84
C SER A 25 -23.26 -35.82 18.60
N PRO A 26 -24.33 -35.76 19.42
CA PRO A 26 -25.43 -34.83 19.20
C PRO A 26 -24.99 -33.36 19.22
N PHE A 27 -23.78 -33.09 19.72
CA PHE A 27 -23.17 -31.77 19.79
C PHE A 27 -22.28 -31.43 18.58
N LEU A 28 -21.90 -32.39 17.74
CA LEU A 28 -21.08 -32.11 16.54
C LEU A 28 -21.83 -31.21 15.57
N PHE A 29 -23.11 -31.49 15.33
CA PHE A 29 -23.92 -30.67 14.44
C PHE A 29 -24.07 -29.23 14.97
N ALA A 30 -24.34 -29.08 16.27
CA ALA A 30 -24.41 -27.77 16.92
C ALA A 30 -23.08 -27.02 16.83
N LYS A 31 -21.96 -27.70 17.08
CA LYS A 31 -20.60 -27.13 17.01
C LYS A 31 -20.22 -26.69 15.60
N ILE A 32 -20.59 -27.46 14.58
CA ILE A 32 -20.35 -27.09 13.17
C ILE A 32 -21.20 -25.86 12.81
N ARG A 33 -22.48 -25.87 13.17
CA ARG A 33 -23.40 -24.76 12.92
C ARG A 33 -22.94 -23.46 13.59
N ASP A 34 -22.52 -23.52 14.84
CA ASP A 34 -22.03 -22.35 15.57
C ASP A 34 -20.73 -21.81 14.97
N ARG A 35 -19.81 -22.67 14.54
CA ARG A 35 -18.59 -22.24 13.84
C ARG A 35 -18.86 -21.61 12.48
N LEU A 36 -19.82 -22.14 11.73
CA LEU A 36 -20.21 -21.57 10.44
C LEU A 36 -20.82 -20.17 10.61
N ASN A 37 -21.70 -20.00 11.61
CA ASN A 37 -22.35 -18.73 11.89
C ASN A 37 -21.39 -17.70 12.51
N ALA A 38 -20.43 -18.13 13.35
CA ALA A 38 -19.44 -17.24 13.94
C ALA A 38 -18.38 -16.76 12.93
N ALA A 39 -17.96 -17.61 11.99
CA ALA A 39 -17.00 -17.26 10.95
C ALA A 39 -17.61 -16.33 9.88
N SER A 40 -18.94 -16.29 9.78
CA SER A 40 -19.69 -15.58 8.73
C SER A 40 -20.24 -14.22 9.16
N GLN A 41 -19.84 -13.70 10.32
CA GLN A 41 -20.19 -12.34 10.74
C GLN A 41 -19.15 -11.38 10.12
N PRO A 42 -19.46 -10.70 9.00
CA PRO A 42 -18.58 -9.65 8.50
C PRO A 42 -18.45 -8.58 9.59
N VAL A 43 -17.21 -8.23 9.95
CA VAL A 43 -16.95 -7.15 10.89
C VAL A 43 -17.47 -5.86 10.27
N TYR A 44 -18.65 -5.43 10.72
CA TYR A 44 -19.31 -4.26 10.18
C TYR A 44 -18.68 -3.01 10.79
N VAL A 45 -17.88 -2.31 9.99
CA VAL A 45 -17.24 -1.07 10.40
C VAL A 45 -18.22 0.09 10.15
N PRO A 46 -18.48 0.98 11.13
CA PRO A 46 -19.36 2.12 10.92
C PRO A 46 -18.93 2.99 9.74
N ALA A 47 -19.86 3.43 8.89
CA ALA A 47 -19.53 4.28 7.74
C ALA A 47 -18.80 5.58 8.16
N ARG A 48 -19.10 6.10 9.35
CA ARG A 48 -18.43 7.28 9.93
C ARG A 48 -16.93 7.05 10.13
N THR A 49 -16.51 5.86 10.57
CA THR A 49 -15.08 5.57 10.78
C THR A 49 -14.36 5.39 9.44
N VAL A 50 -15.03 4.83 8.43
CA VAL A 50 -14.49 4.75 7.07
C VAL A 50 -14.26 6.15 6.49
N TRP A 51 -15.24 7.05 6.63
CA TRP A 51 -15.11 8.43 6.16
C TRP A 51 -14.05 9.24 6.92
N LEU A 52 -13.92 9.05 8.24
CA LEU A 52 -12.85 9.68 9.02
C LEU A 52 -11.48 9.18 8.60
N ALA A 53 -11.32 7.87 8.38
CA ALA A 53 -10.07 7.30 7.89
C ALA A 53 -9.73 7.85 6.50
N ALA A 54 -10.69 7.84 5.57
CA ALA A 54 -10.51 8.38 4.23
C ALA A 54 -10.09 9.86 4.28
N ALA A 55 -10.81 10.70 5.03
CA ALA A 55 -10.48 12.12 5.19
C ALA A 55 -9.08 12.34 5.78
N SER A 56 -8.68 11.53 6.77
CA SER A 56 -7.34 11.59 7.36
C SER A 56 -6.25 11.26 6.34
N PHE A 57 -6.43 10.19 5.55
CA PHE A 57 -5.48 9.83 4.49
C PHE A 57 -5.42 10.88 3.38
N THR A 58 -6.56 11.43 2.96
CA THR A 58 -6.60 12.51 1.96
C THR A 58 -5.89 13.76 2.46
N LEU A 59 -6.11 14.16 3.71
CA LEU A 59 -5.42 15.31 4.31
C LEU A 59 -3.91 15.09 4.35
N LEU A 60 -3.47 13.89 4.75
CA LEU A 60 -2.06 13.55 4.82
C LEU A 60 -1.41 13.52 3.43
N ALA A 61 -2.12 13.03 2.41
CA ALA A 61 -1.66 13.07 1.02
C ALA A 61 -1.52 14.52 0.51
N LEU A 62 -2.49 15.38 0.79
CA LEU A 62 -2.45 16.80 0.43
C LEU A 62 -1.30 17.54 1.12
N LEU A 63 -1.05 17.29 2.40
CA LEU A 63 0.08 17.88 3.12
C LEU A 63 1.41 17.47 2.49
N ASN A 64 1.60 16.17 2.24
CA ASN A 64 2.81 15.67 1.60
C ASN A 64 2.99 16.27 0.20
N TRP A 65 1.91 16.44 -0.56
CA TRP A 65 1.93 17.10 -1.86
C TRP A 65 2.34 18.57 -1.75
N GLN A 66 1.78 19.32 -0.79
CA GLN A 66 2.15 20.72 -0.58
C GLN A 66 3.63 20.86 -0.22
N LEU A 67 4.17 19.97 0.62
CA LEU A 67 5.60 19.98 0.95
C LEU A 67 6.50 19.76 -0.26
N THR A 68 6.12 18.90 -1.21
CA THR A 68 6.92 18.67 -2.42
C THR A 68 6.76 19.79 -3.45
N THR A 69 5.61 20.46 -3.51
CA THR A 69 5.36 21.54 -4.47
C THR A 69 5.70 22.93 -3.96
N THR A 70 5.99 23.11 -2.66
CA THR A 70 6.40 24.41 -2.13
C THR A 70 7.78 24.73 -2.71
N PRO A 71 7.92 25.67 -3.65
CA PRO A 71 9.24 26.13 -4.05
C PRO A 71 9.91 26.68 -2.80
N ALA A 72 11.16 26.27 -2.55
CA ALA A 72 11.97 26.91 -1.53
C ALA A 72 11.85 28.44 -1.73
N PRO A 73 11.63 29.23 -0.65
CA PRO A 73 11.61 30.68 -0.80
C PRO A 73 12.89 31.05 -1.52
N ALA A 74 12.73 31.60 -2.72
CA ALA A 74 13.88 31.97 -3.52
C ALA A 74 14.68 32.95 -2.67
N THR A 75 15.93 32.60 -2.36
CA THR A 75 16.89 33.48 -1.72
C THR A 75 17.27 34.57 -2.72
N THR A 76 16.31 35.38 -3.17
CA THR A 76 16.45 36.43 -4.18
C THR A 76 16.67 37.78 -3.52
N THR A 77 17.50 37.82 -2.48
CA THR A 77 17.87 39.09 -1.84
C THR A 77 19.37 39.34 -1.92
N GLN A 78 20.21 38.32 -2.11
CA GLN A 78 21.66 38.51 -2.13
C GLN A 78 22.21 38.95 -3.48
N THR A 79 21.64 38.51 -4.61
CA THR A 79 22.18 38.85 -5.94
C THR A 79 21.96 40.31 -6.34
N THR A 80 20.84 40.92 -5.95
CA THR A 80 20.57 42.34 -6.25
C THR A 80 21.42 43.28 -5.37
N GLU A 81 21.64 42.93 -4.11
CA GLU A 81 22.50 43.71 -3.21
C GLU A 81 23.97 43.62 -3.62
N LEU A 82 24.47 42.43 -3.97
CA LEU A 82 25.85 42.24 -4.42
C LEU A 82 26.14 43.00 -5.72
N ASN A 83 25.18 43.02 -6.66
CA ASN A 83 25.34 43.73 -7.92
C ASN A 83 25.26 45.26 -7.74
N THR A 84 24.46 45.72 -6.77
CA THR A 84 24.38 47.15 -6.40
C THR A 84 25.69 47.63 -5.77
N VAL A 85 26.24 46.89 -4.81
CA VAL A 85 27.53 47.22 -4.18
C VAL A 85 28.68 47.14 -5.18
N ALA A 86 28.72 46.13 -6.05
CA ALA A 86 29.74 46.01 -7.08
C ALA A 86 29.70 47.15 -8.11
N THR A 87 28.50 47.66 -8.41
CA THR A 87 28.30 48.81 -9.29
C THR A 87 28.66 50.12 -8.59
N GLU A 88 28.26 50.31 -7.33
CA GLU A 88 28.62 51.49 -6.52
C GLU A 88 30.13 51.60 -6.26
N MET A 89 30.80 50.47 -6.06
CA MET A 89 32.25 50.41 -5.86
C MET A 89 33.05 50.46 -7.19
N GLN A 90 32.39 50.62 -8.34
CA GLN A 90 33.01 50.66 -9.68
C GLN A 90 33.96 49.48 -9.94
N LEU A 91 33.64 48.31 -9.40
CA LEU A 91 34.51 47.12 -9.51
C LEU A 91 34.42 46.46 -10.91
N TYR A 92 33.51 46.92 -11.77
CA TYR A 92 33.45 46.54 -13.17
C TYR A 92 34.25 47.52 -14.04
N PRO A 93 35.34 47.09 -14.71
CA PRO A 93 36.02 47.93 -15.69
C PRO A 93 35.09 48.18 -16.88
N ALA A 94 34.96 49.45 -17.28
CA ALA A 94 34.04 49.98 -18.29
C ALA A 94 34.31 49.54 -19.76
N THR A 95 34.87 48.35 -19.98
CA THR A 95 35.15 47.84 -21.33
C THR A 95 35.09 46.32 -21.33
N ASN A 96 33.89 45.75 -21.48
CA ASN A 96 33.68 44.43 -22.07
C ASN A 96 32.21 44.33 -22.52
N GLN A 97 31.81 45.21 -23.44
CA GLN A 97 30.69 44.93 -24.33
C GLN A 97 31.19 43.91 -25.35
N LEU A 98 31.27 42.64 -24.95
CA LEU A 98 31.60 41.53 -25.84
C LEU A 98 30.35 41.15 -26.63
N TYR A 99 30.32 41.69 -27.84
CA TYR A 99 29.51 41.30 -29.01
C TYR A 99 28.07 41.80 -29.11
N ASP A 100 27.92 42.63 -30.14
CA ASP A 100 26.73 43.14 -30.79
C ASP A 100 25.71 42.07 -31.16
N VAL A 101 24.46 42.51 -31.06
CA VAL A 101 23.23 41.92 -31.56
C VAL A 101 23.38 41.49 -33.03
N TRP A 102 23.35 40.18 -33.29
CA TRP A 102 23.26 39.62 -34.64
C TRP A 102 21.87 39.92 -35.24
N ASN A 103 21.78 40.95 -36.08
CA ASN A 103 20.58 41.28 -36.86
C ASN A 103 20.59 40.47 -38.17
N GLY A 104 20.03 39.26 -38.13
CA GLY A 104 19.85 38.43 -39.31
C GLY A 104 18.39 38.24 -39.67
N GLN A 105 17.86 39.12 -40.52
CA GLN A 105 16.78 38.82 -41.47
C GLN A 105 16.52 40.05 -42.34
N ASN A 106 16.84 39.96 -43.64
CA ASN A 106 16.11 40.55 -44.77
C ASN A 106 16.88 40.24 -46.06
N TYR A 107 16.46 39.19 -46.75
CA TYR A 107 16.43 39.08 -48.21
C TYR A 107 15.17 38.31 -48.58
#